data_AF-A0A5A8DPB7-F1
#
_entry.id   AF-A0A5A8DPB7-F1
#
_cell.length_a   1.000
_cell.length_b   1.000
_cell.length_c   1.000
_cell.angle_alpha   90.00
_cell.angle_beta   90.00
_cell.angle_gamma   90.00
#
_symmetry.space_group_name_H-M   'P 1'
#
loop_
_entity.id
_entity.type
_entity.pdbx_description
1 polymer ?
#
loop_
_entity_poly.entity_id
_entity_poly.type
_entity_poly.pdbx_seq_one_letter_code
_entity_poly.pdbx_strand_id
1 'polypeptide(L)'
;MSGAVMTTVAWMLRASVAATFAGHGALAFGVNDKWLKYMSVAGFSASTSRQLMPVIGVVDMVVAALALWPSVDPALFAWAALWGISTALMRPLAGEGVLEFVERAGNWVPAACMLVLTTAGQAVPFWAKPAVAAAGAHAYVQTSLDAHIAGAAVVFAAGLVFCLLQRSVSGGKLHLS
;
A
#
# COMPACT_ATOMS: atom_id res chain seq x y z
N MET A 1 21.35 -11.89 -3.69
CA MET A 1 20.97 -11.64 -2.28
C MET A 1 21.10 -12.95 -1.51
N SER A 2 21.50 -12.94 -0.25
CA SER A 2 21.42 -14.15 0.58
C SER A 2 19.96 -14.53 0.83
N GLY A 3 19.70 -15.81 1.13
CA GLY A 3 18.34 -16.29 1.41
C GLY A 3 17.66 -15.51 2.55
N ALA A 4 18.42 -15.16 3.60
CA ALA A 4 17.92 -14.37 4.73
C ALA A 4 17.42 -12.97 4.31
N VAL A 5 18.16 -12.26 3.45
CA VAL A 5 17.74 -10.93 2.97
C VAL A 5 16.47 -11.04 2.13
N MET A 6 16.35 -12.08 1.30
CA MET A 6 15.13 -12.30 0.51
C MET A 6 13.91 -12.57 1.40
N THR A 7 14.07 -13.38 2.44
CA THR A 7 13.02 -13.63 3.43
C THR A 7 12.59 -12.35 4.13
N THR A 8 13.54 -11.51 4.56
CA THR A 8 13.22 -10.21 5.18
C THR A 8 12.43 -9.31 4.24
N VAL A 9 12.88 -9.16 2.99
CA VAL A 9 12.16 -8.35 1.97
C VAL A 9 10.75 -8.87 1.74
N ALA A 10 10.57 -10.18 1.61
CA ALA A 10 9.24 -10.77 1.44
C ALA A 10 8.32 -10.45 2.62
N TRP A 11 8.79 -10.56 3.86
CA TRP A 11 7.99 -10.20 5.04
C TRP A 11 7.67 -8.71 5.12
N MET A 12 8.59 -7.83 4.73
CA MET A 12 8.32 -6.38 4.65
C MET A 12 7.22 -6.09 3.63
N LEU A 13 7.28 -6.69 2.44
CA LEU A 13 6.25 -6.50 1.40
C LEU A 13 4.89 -7.04 1.83
N ARG A 14 4.87 -8.22 2.46
CA ARG A 14 3.64 -8.83 3.02
C ARG A 14 3.03 -7.96 4.11
N ALA A 15 3.85 -7.43 5.01
CA ALA A 15 3.40 -6.50 6.05
C ALA A 15 2.84 -5.21 5.46
N SER A 16 3.49 -4.64 4.43
CA SER A 16 2.99 -3.47 3.71
C SER A 16 1.63 -3.73 3.05
N VAL A 17 1.47 -4.86 2.35
CA VAL A 17 0.17 -5.26 1.77
C VAL A 17 -0.88 -5.41 2.87
N ALA A 18 -0.55 -6.12 3.95
CA ALA A 18 -1.48 -6.32 5.05
C ALA A 18 -1.91 -5.01 5.72
N ALA A 19 -0.97 -4.10 5.98
CA ALA A 19 -1.26 -2.79 6.56
C ALA A 19 -2.12 -1.93 5.64
N THR A 20 -1.83 -1.90 4.33
CA THR A 20 -2.63 -1.18 3.33
C THR A 20 -4.06 -1.70 3.33
N PHE A 21 -4.25 -3.01 3.17
CA PHE A 21 -5.59 -3.60 3.07
C PHE A 21 -6.35 -3.53 4.40
N ALA A 22 -5.70 -3.75 5.54
CA ALA A 22 -6.35 -3.57 6.84
C ALA A 22 -6.77 -2.10 7.07
N GLY A 23 -5.92 -1.13 6.70
CA GLY A 23 -6.27 0.29 6.81
C GLY A 23 -7.48 0.65 5.94
N HIS A 24 -7.47 0.25 4.67
CA HIS A 24 -8.58 0.50 3.75
C HIS A 24 -9.86 -0.20 4.19
N GLY A 25 -9.77 -1.46 4.59
CA GLY A 25 -10.93 -2.23 5.03
C GLY A 25 -11.58 -1.66 6.28
N ALA A 26 -10.78 -1.16 7.24
CA ALA A 26 -11.30 -0.53 8.45
C ALA A 26 -12.03 0.77 8.13
N LEU A 27 -11.48 1.58 7.22
CA LEU A 27 -12.11 2.82 6.77
C LEU A 27 -13.38 2.58 5.95
N ALA A 28 -13.47 1.45 5.23
CA ALA A 28 -14.63 1.09 4.42
C ALA A 28 -15.88 0.80 5.27
N PHE A 29 -15.71 0.28 6.51
CA PHE A 29 -16.81 0.12 7.46
C PHE A 29 -17.43 1.45 7.91
N GLY A 30 -16.70 2.56 7.78
CA GLY A 30 -17.21 3.89 8.08
C GLY A 30 -18.18 4.45 7.04
N VAL A 31 -18.37 3.78 5.89
CA VAL A 31 -19.33 4.16 4.83
C VAL A 31 -19.23 5.66 4.48
N ASN A 32 -18.00 6.16 4.30
CA ASN A 32 -17.79 7.59 4.11
C ASN A 32 -18.28 8.03 2.72
N ASP A 33 -19.19 9.01 2.69
CA ASP A 33 -19.82 9.49 1.47
C ASP A 33 -18.82 10.08 0.45
N LYS A 34 -17.61 10.47 0.86
CA LYS A 34 -16.51 10.86 -0.06
C LYS A 34 -16.16 9.75 -1.06
N TRP A 35 -16.46 8.48 -0.73
CA TRP A 35 -16.20 7.35 -1.63
C TRP A 35 -17.25 7.16 -2.72
N LEU A 36 -18.44 7.74 -2.57
CA LEU A 36 -19.54 7.56 -3.52
C LEU A 36 -19.16 8.02 -4.94
N LYS A 37 -18.37 9.09 -5.06
CA LYS A 37 -17.89 9.58 -6.36
C LYS A 37 -17.00 8.57 -7.09
N TYR A 38 -16.26 7.74 -6.37
CA TYR A 38 -15.43 6.69 -6.97
C TYR A 38 -16.27 5.45 -7.29
N MET A 39 -17.23 5.14 -6.43
CA MET A 39 -18.17 4.04 -6.70
C MET A 39 -19.06 4.35 -7.91
N SER A 40 -19.38 5.62 -8.17
CA SER A 40 -20.10 6.02 -9.39
C SER A 40 -19.26 5.86 -10.66
N VAL A 41 -17.92 6.00 -10.59
CA VAL A 41 -17.03 5.67 -11.73
C VAL A 41 -17.16 4.18 -12.09
N ALA A 42 -17.37 3.31 -11.09
CA ALA A 42 -17.64 1.90 -11.30
C ALA A 42 -19.11 1.59 -11.69
N GLY A 43 -19.96 2.61 -11.86
CA GLY A 43 -21.35 2.47 -12.28
C GLY A 43 -22.34 2.15 -11.15
N PHE A 44 -21.93 2.22 -9.88
CA PHE A 44 -22.82 1.95 -8.75
C PHE A 44 -23.64 3.17 -8.36
N SER A 45 -24.92 2.94 -8.02
CA SER A 45 -25.78 3.94 -7.40
C SER A 45 -25.30 4.27 -5.98
N ALA A 46 -25.69 5.43 -5.43
CA ALA A 46 -25.32 5.81 -4.07
C ALA A 46 -25.85 4.83 -3.00
N SER A 47 -27.07 4.31 -3.15
CA SER A 47 -27.64 3.32 -2.22
C SER A 47 -26.88 2.00 -2.27
N THR A 48 -26.60 1.49 -3.47
CA THR A 48 -25.79 0.28 -3.68
C THR A 48 -24.38 0.46 -3.13
N SER A 49 -23.76 1.61 -3.36
CA SER A 49 -22.40 1.91 -2.88
C SER A 49 -22.29 1.84 -1.37
N ARG A 50 -23.27 2.39 -0.64
CA ARG A 50 -23.29 2.33 0.83
C ARG A 50 -23.43 0.91 1.38
N GLN A 51 -24.11 0.03 0.66
CA GLN A 51 -24.22 -1.38 1.01
C GLN A 51 -22.95 -2.17 0.66
N LEU A 52 -22.29 -1.83 -0.45
CA LEU A 52 -21.08 -2.51 -0.92
C LEU A 52 -19.83 -2.13 -0.13
N MET A 53 -19.71 -0.91 0.39
CA MET A 53 -18.51 -0.47 1.11
C MET A 53 -18.13 -1.38 2.29
N PRO A 54 -19.05 -1.78 3.20
CA PRO A 54 -18.74 -2.75 4.25
C PRO A 54 -18.29 -4.11 3.69
N VAL A 55 -18.86 -4.57 2.59
CA VAL A 55 -18.49 -5.84 1.95
C VAL A 55 -17.06 -5.76 1.40
N ILE A 56 -16.71 -4.66 0.72
CA ILE A 56 -15.34 -4.37 0.30
C ILE A 56 -14.41 -4.36 1.51
N GLY A 57 -14.86 -3.77 2.63
CA GLY A 57 -14.10 -3.75 3.88
C GLY A 57 -13.79 -5.15 4.42
N VAL A 58 -14.74 -6.07 4.37
CA VAL A 58 -14.51 -7.48 4.74
C VAL A 58 -13.52 -8.15 3.79
N VAL A 59 -13.66 -7.94 2.48
CA VAL A 59 -12.72 -8.50 1.48
C VAL A 59 -11.30 -8.01 1.75
N ASP A 60 -11.13 -6.71 2.03
CA ASP A 60 -9.83 -6.13 2.33
C ASP A 60 -9.22 -6.72 3.62
N MET A 61 -10.03 -6.95 4.67
CA MET A 61 -9.57 -7.62 5.89
C MET A 61 -9.10 -9.06 5.65
N VAL A 62 -9.81 -9.80 4.78
CA VAL A 62 -9.40 -11.15 4.38
C VAL A 62 -8.09 -11.12 3.62
N VAL A 63 -7.93 -10.19 2.66
CA VAL A 63 -6.66 -10.03 1.93
C VAL A 63 -5.52 -9.71 2.90
N ALA A 64 -5.75 -8.82 3.88
CA ALA A 64 -4.74 -8.47 4.87
C ALA A 64 -4.30 -9.68 5.72
N ALA A 65 -5.25 -10.48 6.19
CA ALA A 65 -4.94 -11.69 6.96
C ALA A 65 -4.20 -12.74 6.11
N LEU A 66 -4.67 -13.01 4.89
CA LEU A 66 -4.03 -13.96 3.98
C LEU A 66 -2.62 -13.49 3.55
N ALA A 67 -2.41 -12.18 3.39
CA ALA A 67 -1.10 -11.62 3.06
C ALA A 67 -0.06 -11.92 4.16
N LEU A 68 -0.45 -12.22 5.39
CA LEU A 68 0.46 -12.65 6.47
C LEU A 68 0.51 -14.17 6.67
N TRP A 69 -0.30 -14.94 5.95
CA TRP A 69 -0.39 -16.39 6.09
C TRP A 69 0.82 -17.13 5.52
N PRO A 70 1.53 -18.00 6.28
CA PRO A 70 2.80 -18.59 5.86
C PRO A 70 2.80 -19.23 4.47
N SER A 71 1.69 -19.88 4.08
CA SER A 71 1.55 -20.61 2.80
C SER A 71 0.56 -19.93 1.84
N VAL A 72 0.60 -18.59 1.75
CA VAL A 72 -0.28 -17.84 0.85
C VAL A 72 -0.02 -18.14 -0.62
N ASP A 73 -1.08 -18.20 -1.41
CA ASP A 73 -1.01 -18.35 -2.87
C ASP A 73 -0.55 -17.03 -3.53
N PRO A 74 0.42 -17.05 -4.47
CA PRO A 74 0.82 -15.89 -5.26
C PRO A 74 -0.32 -15.11 -5.93
N ALA A 75 -1.41 -15.79 -6.29
CA ALA A 75 -2.60 -15.18 -6.90
C ALA A 75 -3.23 -14.09 -6.01
N LEU A 76 -3.07 -14.16 -4.68
CA LEU A 76 -3.50 -13.11 -3.77
C LEU A 76 -2.82 -11.78 -4.09
N PHE A 77 -1.52 -11.80 -4.39
CA PHE A 77 -0.76 -10.57 -4.67
C PHE A 77 -1.07 -10.01 -6.05
N ALA A 78 -1.45 -10.85 -7.01
CA ALA A 78 -1.99 -10.40 -8.29
C ALA A 78 -3.34 -9.69 -8.10
N TRP A 79 -4.25 -10.29 -7.34
CA TRP A 79 -5.51 -9.66 -6.96
C TRP A 79 -5.28 -8.33 -6.24
N ALA A 80 -4.42 -8.31 -5.22
CA ALA A 80 -4.15 -7.11 -4.42
C ALA A 80 -3.55 -5.97 -5.26
N ALA A 81 -2.62 -6.29 -6.17
CA ALA A 81 -2.07 -5.30 -7.09
C ALA A 81 -3.13 -4.76 -8.05
N LEU A 82 -3.92 -5.64 -8.67
CA LEU A 82 -4.98 -5.24 -9.59
C LEU A 82 -6.03 -4.37 -8.89
N TRP A 83 -6.50 -4.79 -7.72
CA TRP A 83 -7.46 -4.05 -6.91
C TRP A 83 -6.93 -2.67 -6.50
N GLY A 84 -5.68 -2.60 -6.02
CA GLY A 84 -5.04 -1.34 -5.66
C GLY A 84 -4.84 -0.40 -6.84
N ILE A 85 -4.52 -0.93 -8.03
CA ILE A 85 -4.43 -0.14 -9.27
C ILE A 85 -5.81 0.38 -9.66
N SER A 86 -6.83 -0.48 -9.69
CA SER A 86 -8.20 -0.12 -10.06
C SER A 86 -8.74 0.98 -9.15
N THR A 87 -8.59 0.85 -7.83
CA THR A 87 -9.07 1.84 -6.85
C THR A 87 -8.29 3.16 -6.91
N ALA A 88 -6.98 3.13 -7.20
CA ALA A 88 -6.20 4.34 -7.44
C ALA A 88 -6.60 5.03 -8.75
N LEU A 89 -6.87 4.28 -9.82
CA LEU A 89 -7.30 4.82 -11.12
C LEU A 89 -8.67 5.51 -11.06
N MET A 90 -9.51 5.15 -10.10
CA MET A 90 -10.78 5.85 -9.88
C MET A 90 -10.58 7.33 -9.57
N ARG A 91 -9.41 7.78 -9.09
CA ARG A 91 -9.14 9.20 -8.80
C ARG A 91 -9.17 10.06 -10.06
N PRO A 92 -8.28 9.87 -11.05
CA PRO A 92 -8.35 10.63 -12.29
C PRO A 92 -9.66 10.43 -13.05
N LEU A 93 -10.24 9.22 -13.00
CA LEU A 93 -11.54 8.95 -13.64
C LEU A 93 -12.72 9.68 -12.98
N ALA A 94 -12.62 10.00 -11.69
CA ALA A 94 -13.58 10.84 -10.97
C ALA A 94 -13.32 12.36 -11.15
N GLY A 95 -12.38 12.74 -12.03
CA GLY A 95 -12.05 14.13 -12.32
C GLY A 95 -10.94 14.72 -11.45
N GLU A 96 -10.23 13.91 -10.65
CA GLU A 96 -9.05 14.38 -9.90
C GLU A 96 -7.78 14.40 -10.76
N GLY A 97 -6.69 14.95 -10.23
CA GLY A 97 -5.41 14.99 -10.95
C GLY A 97 -4.78 13.61 -11.11
N VAL A 98 -4.02 13.40 -12.19
CA VAL A 98 -3.27 12.15 -12.44
C VAL A 98 -2.27 11.84 -11.32
N LEU A 99 -1.75 12.88 -10.63
CA LEU A 99 -0.85 12.70 -9.49
C LEU A 99 -1.51 12.00 -8.30
N GLU A 100 -2.84 12.04 -8.17
CA GLU A 100 -3.56 11.28 -7.14
C GLU A 100 -3.44 9.76 -7.35
N PHE A 101 -3.33 9.31 -8.61
CA PHE A 101 -3.01 7.92 -8.91
C PHE A 101 -1.55 7.60 -8.57
N VAL A 102 -0.62 8.48 -8.95
CA VAL A 102 0.82 8.27 -8.74
C VAL A 102 1.18 8.23 -7.26
N GLU A 103 0.64 9.14 -6.45
CA GLU A 103 0.91 9.18 -5.01
C GLU A 103 0.36 7.92 -4.29
N ARG A 104 -0.62 7.24 -4.89
CA ARG A 104 -1.21 5.99 -4.39
C ARG A 104 -0.46 4.74 -4.87
N ALA A 105 0.69 4.89 -5.53
CA ALA A 105 1.54 3.76 -5.92
C ALA A 105 1.91 2.87 -4.74
N GLY A 106 2.05 3.44 -3.54
CA GLY A 106 2.27 2.68 -2.29
C GLY A 106 1.17 1.66 -1.98
N ASN A 107 -0.03 1.80 -2.53
CA ASN A 107 -1.14 0.88 -2.31
C ASN A 107 -1.01 -0.43 -3.10
N TRP A 108 -0.37 -0.40 -4.28
CA TRP A 108 -0.34 -1.54 -5.21
C TRP A 108 1.07 -2.04 -5.55
N VAL A 109 2.09 -1.18 -5.50
CA VAL A 109 3.49 -1.58 -5.80
C VAL A 109 3.99 -2.68 -4.86
N PRO A 110 3.76 -2.65 -3.53
CA PRO A 110 4.21 -3.74 -2.66
C PRO A 110 3.63 -5.10 -3.04
N ALA A 111 2.35 -5.15 -3.44
CA ALA A 111 1.71 -6.36 -3.92
C ALA A 111 2.31 -6.82 -5.26
N ALA A 112 2.53 -5.90 -6.20
CA ALA A 112 3.17 -6.21 -7.48
C ALA A 112 4.60 -6.75 -7.31
N CYS A 113 5.40 -6.14 -6.42
CA CYS A 113 6.73 -6.63 -6.07
C CYS A 113 6.67 -8.01 -5.43
N MET A 114 5.72 -8.26 -4.52
CA MET A 114 5.55 -9.57 -3.91
C MET A 114 5.14 -10.63 -4.94
N LEU A 115 4.22 -10.30 -5.85
CA LEU A 115 3.85 -11.16 -6.96
C LEU A 115 5.09 -11.56 -7.76
N VAL A 116 5.88 -10.59 -8.21
CA VAL A 116 7.12 -10.84 -8.94
C VAL A 116 8.08 -11.69 -8.13
N LEU A 117 8.29 -11.43 -6.84
CA LEU A 117 9.16 -12.26 -5.99
C LEU A 117 8.70 -13.72 -5.89
N THR A 118 7.39 -13.94 -5.87
CA THR A 118 6.80 -15.28 -5.80
C THR A 118 6.73 -16.00 -7.14
N THR A 119 6.73 -15.28 -8.28
CA THR A 119 6.64 -15.84 -9.63
C THR A 119 7.96 -15.84 -10.41
N ALA A 120 8.94 -15.02 -10.00
CA ALA A 120 10.27 -14.89 -10.63
C ALA A 120 11.17 -16.14 -10.48
N GLY A 121 10.63 -17.23 -9.95
CA GLY A 121 11.18 -18.57 -10.14
C GLY A 121 11.09 -19.08 -11.59
N GLN A 122 10.34 -18.41 -12.50
CA GLN A 122 10.26 -18.80 -13.91
C GLN A 122 10.28 -17.59 -14.88
N ALA A 123 11.23 -17.65 -15.83
CA ALA A 123 11.42 -16.80 -17.02
C ALA A 123 12.00 -15.38 -16.84
N VAL A 124 13.34 -15.31 -16.80
CA VAL A 124 14.14 -14.17 -17.24
C VAL A 124 14.42 -14.35 -18.74
N PRO A 125 14.48 -13.32 -19.59
CA PRO A 125 13.68 -12.10 -19.80
C PRO A 125 13.35 -11.98 -21.32
N PHE A 126 12.90 -10.86 -21.87
CA PHE A 126 13.08 -10.72 -23.34
C PHE A 126 14.52 -10.33 -23.70
N TRP A 127 15.15 -9.39 -22.98
CA TRP A 127 16.45 -8.87 -23.45
C TRP A 127 17.51 -8.58 -22.37
N ALA A 128 17.22 -8.78 -21.09
CA ALA A 128 18.22 -8.60 -20.04
C ALA A 128 19.23 -9.76 -19.97
N LYS A 129 20.52 -9.44 -20.00
CA LYS A 129 21.58 -10.33 -19.46
C LYS A 129 21.61 -10.14 -17.94
N PRO A 130 21.56 -11.22 -17.14
CA PRO A 130 21.64 -11.11 -15.70
C PRO A 130 23.10 -10.99 -15.29
N ALA A 131 23.45 -9.87 -14.65
CA ALA A 131 24.49 -9.81 -13.63
C ALA A 131 24.68 -8.35 -13.22
N VAL A 132 24.64 -8.08 -11.93
CA VAL A 132 25.89 -7.91 -11.17
C VAL A 132 25.68 -8.52 -9.79
N ALA A 133 26.32 -9.66 -9.56
CA ALA A 133 26.81 -9.98 -8.24
C ALA A 133 28.00 -9.06 -7.98
N ALA A 134 27.87 -8.16 -7.01
CA ALA A 134 29.00 -7.60 -6.30
C ALA A 134 28.72 -7.82 -4.82
N ALA A 135 29.25 -8.92 -4.32
CA ALA A 135 29.53 -9.07 -2.90
C ALA A 135 30.30 -7.83 -2.43
N GLY A 136 29.84 -7.14 -1.36
CA GLY A 136 30.61 -6.02 -0.82
C GLY A 136 29.92 -5.04 0.13
N ALA A 137 28.60 -5.11 0.39
CA ALA A 137 27.93 -4.08 1.19
C ALA A 137 27.92 -4.31 2.73
N HIS A 138 28.84 -5.11 3.27
CA HIS A 138 28.82 -5.47 4.70
C HIS A 138 29.53 -4.49 5.65
N ALA A 139 29.97 -3.31 5.18
CA ALA A 139 30.63 -2.30 6.03
C ALA A 139 30.06 -0.86 5.91
N TYR A 140 29.16 -0.56 4.97
CA TYR A 140 28.64 0.81 4.75
C TYR A 140 27.26 1.07 5.39
N VAL A 141 26.53 0.02 5.78
CA VAL A 141 25.08 0.11 6.04
C VAL A 141 24.72 0.45 7.50
N GLN A 142 25.60 0.26 8.49
CA GLN A 142 25.19 0.51 9.88
C GLN A 142 25.15 2.00 10.26
N THR A 143 26.07 2.83 9.76
CA THR A 143 26.06 4.28 10.08
C THR A 143 25.01 5.06 9.29
N SER A 144 24.48 4.49 8.20
CA SER A 144 23.43 5.14 7.40
C SER A 144 22.02 4.69 7.78
N LEU A 145 21.80 3.43 8.19
CA LEU A 145 20.45 2.97 8.53
C LEU A 145 19.90 3.67 9.78
N ASP A 146 20.71 3.81 10.83
CA ASP A 146 20.30 4.50 12.06
C ASP A 146 20.02 5.99 11.81
N ALA A 147 20.81 6.63 10.94
CA ALA A 147 20.58 8.02 10.53
C ALA A 147 19.31 8.18 9.68
N HIS A 148 18.99 7.22 8.81
CA HIS A 148 17.75 7.24 8.03
C HIS A 148 16.51 6.91 8.89
N ILE A 149 16.62 5.98 9.84
CA ILE A 149 15.54 5.67 10.79
C ILE A 149 15.31 6.88 11.71
N ALA A 150 16.36 7.49 12.23
CA ALA A 150 16.27 8.71 13.02
C ALA A 150 15.70 9.88 12.21
N GLY A 151 16.14 10.05 10.96
CA GLY A 151 15.61 11.06 10.05
C GLY A 151 14.12 10.87 9.75
N ALA A 152 13.71 9.64 9.43
CA ALA A 152 12.31 9.29 9.23
C ALA A 152 11.48 9.53 10.51
N ALA A 153 11.97 9.08 11.67
CA ALA A 153 11.30 9.28 12.95
C ALA A 153 11.13 10.77 13.28
N VAL A 154 12.12 11.61 12.98
CA VAL A 154 12.04 13.08 13.15
C VAL A 154 10.98 13.67 12.22
N VAL A 155 10.93 13.27 10.94
CA VAL A 155 9.93 13.76 9.99
C VAL A 155 8.51 13.34 10.41
N PHE A 156 8.31 12.10 10.84
CA PHE A 156 7.02 11.62 11.32
C PHE A 156 6.62 12.27 12.64
N ALA A 157 7.56 12.47 13.57
CA ALA A 157 7.31 13.17 14.83
C ALA A 157 6.98 14.65 14.58
N ALA A 158 7.69 15.33 13.68
CA ALA A 158 7.41 16.70 13.30
C ALA A 158 6.04 16.83 12.62
N GLY A 159 5.69 15.90 11.71
CA GLY A 159 4.37 15.84 11.10
C GLY A 159 3.26 15.58 12.12
N LEU A 160 3.48 14.68 13.07
CA LEU A 160 2.53 14.40 14.15
C LEU A 160 2.33 15.62 15.06
N VAL A 161 3.43 16.28 15.47
CA VAL A 161 3.39 17.51 16.28
C VAL A 161 2.66 18.61 15.52
N PHE A 162 2.96 18.82 14.24
CA PHE A 162 2.24 19.79 13.41
C PHE A 162 0.73 19.51 13.37
N CYS A 163 0.33 18.25 13.14
CA CYS A 163 -1.08 17.84 13.17
C CYS A 163 -1.74 18.08 14.54
N LEU A 164 -1.05 17.80 15.64
CA LEU A 164 -1.56 18.02 17.00
C LEU A 164 -1.67 19.51 17.36
N LEU A 165 -0.72 20.34 16.88
CA LEU A 165 -0.77 21.78 17.04
C LEU A 165 -1.92 22.38 16.23
N GLN A 166 -2.08 21.97 14.97
CA GLN A 166 -3.21 22.37 14.13
C GLN A 166 -4.54 22.00 14.80
N ARG A 167 -4.66 20.77 15.33
CA ARG A 167 -5.85 20.34 16.07
C ARG A 167 -6.13 21.19 17.32
N SER A 168 -5.09 21.61 18.04
CA SER A 168 -5.23 22.43 19.25
C SER A 168 -5.64 23.87 18.92
N VAL A 169 -5.08 24.45 17.85
CA VAL A 169 -5.41 25.79 17.36
C VAL A 169 -6.82 25.84 16.74
N SER A 170 -7.24 24.79 16.04
CA SER A 170 -8.58 24.70 15.43
C SER A 170 -9.68 24.25 16.40
N GLY A 171 -9.43 24.17 17.71
CA GLY A 171 -10.43 23.78 18.71
C GLY A 171 -11.03 22.38 18.48
N GLY A 172 -10.25 21.46 17.90
CA GLY A 172 -10.70 20.09 17.60
C GLY A 172 -11.55 19.94 16.32
N LYS A 173 -11.85 21.02 15.58
CA LYS A 173 -12.53 20.93 14.28
C LYS A 173 -11.50 20.96 13.16
N LEU A 174 -10.97 19.80 12.78
CA LEU A 174 -10.25 19.68 11.51
C LEU A 174 -11.29 19.79 10.38
N HIS A 175 -11.51 21.01 9.86
CA HIS A 175 -12.21 21.20 8.59
C HIS A 175 -11.27 20.75 7.48
N LEU A 176 -11.28 19.44 7.19
CA LEU A 176 -10.70 18.89 5.97
C LEU A 176 -11.69 19.16 4.82
N SER A 177 -11.63 20.38 4.28
CA SER A 177 -12.22 20.73 2.98
C SER A 177 -11.61 19.86 1.88
#